data_AF-A0A238ZN05-F1
#
_entry.id   AF-A0A238ZN05-F1
#
_cell.length_a   1.000
_cell.length_b   1.000
_cell.length_c   1.000
_cell.angle_alpha   90.00
_cell.angle_beta   90.00
_cell.angle_gamma   90.00
#
_symmetry.space_group_name_H-M   'P 1'
#
loop_
_entity.id
_entity.type
_entity.pdbx_description
1 polymer ?
#
loop_
_entity_poly.entity_id
_entity_poly.type
_entity_poly.pdbx_seq_one_letter_code
_entity_poly.pdbx_strand_id
1 'polypeptide(L)'
;MSKEATMTIRVDTDLRSSFVAATKRNDRPASQVLRDFMRSYVELTTATASSQQAQAAPQVISQRRQASEAAIASVQLEGFDVPADTLAESERFIKGDIEFSELIARLYEQAGQ
;
A
#
# COMPACT_ATOMS: atom_id res chain seq x y z
N MET A 1 17.45 8.41 13.96
CA MET A 1 16.78 8.62 15.26
C MET A 1 15.55 7.72 15.29
N SER A 2 15.67 6.52 15.85
CA SER A 2 14.60 5.51 15.83
C SER A 2 13.49 5.94 16.80
N LYS A 3 12.29 6.21 16.26
CA LYS A 3 11.13 6.64 17.04
C LYS A 3 10.58 5.43 17.79
N GLU A 4 11.02 5.23 19.03
CA GLU A 4 10.42 4.25 19.92
C GLU A 4 8.98 4.68 20.21
N ALA A 5 8.02 3.84 19.85
CA ALA A 5 6.60 4.08 20.09
C ALA A 5 6.07 3.00 21.05
N THR A 6 5.44 3.42 22.14
CA THR A 6 4.78 2.50 23.08
C THR A 6 3.34 2.26 22.65
N MET A 7 2.99 1.00 22.42
CA MET A 7 1.62 0.58 22.12
C MET A 7 1.09 -0.30 23.27
N THR A 8 -0.09 0.04 23.79
CA THR A 8 -0.79 -0.76 24.81
C THR A 8 -1.95 -1.50 24.15
N ILE A 9 -1.95 -2.83 24.25
CA ILE A 9 -2.98 -3.69 23.66
C ILE A 9 -3.71 -4.39 24.80
N ARG A 10 -5.04 -4.38 24.78
CA ARG A 10 -5.86 -5.21 25.67
C ARG A 10 -6.01 -6.59 25.04
N VAL A 11 -5.68 -7.62 25.80
CA VAL A 11 -5.80 -9.02 25.41
C VAL A 11 -6.46 -9.79 26.53
N ASP A 12 -7.04 -10.94 26.19
CA ASP A 12 -7.56 -11.86 27.18
C ASP A 12 -6.45 -12.35 28.14
N THR A 13 -6.81 -12.60 29.40
CA THR A 13 -5.85 -12.98 30.44
C THR A 13 -5.26 -14.36 30.19
N ASP A 14 -6.06 -15.31 29.69
CA ASP A 14 -5.61 -16.66 29.37
C ASP A 14 -4.67 -16.65 28.16
N LEU A 15 -4.96 -15.81 27.17
CA LEU A 15 -4.10 -15.59 26.01
C LEU A 15 -2.74 -15.01 26.41
N ARG A 16 -2.73 -14.00 27.31
CA ARG A 16 -1.49 -13.40 27.83
C ARG A 16 -0.63 -14.45 28.54
N SER A 17 -1.23 -15.25 29.40
CA SER A 17 -0.55 -16.28 30.17
C SER A 17 0.09 -17.33 29.25
N SER A 18 -0.70 -17.82 28.29
CA SER A 18 -0.27 -18.81 27.29
C SER A 18 0.87 -18.28 26.43
N PHE A 19 0.79 -17.02 25.99
CA PHE A 19 1.84 -16.39 25.20
C PHE A 19 3.15 -16.27 25.98
N VAL A 20 3.10 -15.79 27.23
CA VAL A 20 4.30 -15.68 28.07
C VAL A 20 4.91 -17.05 28.38
N ALA A 21 4.08 -18.07 28.60
CA ALA A 21 4.58 -19.44 28.80
C ALA A 21 5.29 -19.96 27.54
N ALA A 22 4.71 -19.74 26.37
CA ALA A 22 5.30 -20.13 25.09
C ALA A 22 6.61 -19.40 24.81
N THR A 23 6.69 -18.09 25.07
CA THR A 23 7.91 -17.31 24.83
C THR A 23 9.05 -17.74 25.76
N LYS A 24 8.74 -18.02 27.03
CA LYS A 24 9.70 -18.58 28.01
C LYS A 24 10.24 -19.94 27.59
N ARG A 25 9.36 -20.83 27.12
CA ARG A 25 9.77 -22.17 26.64
C ARG A 25 10.73 -22.10 25.45
N ASN A 26 10.60 -21.06 24.62
CA ASN A 26 11.46 -20.84 23.46
C ASN A 26 12.65 -19.91 23.76
N ASP A 27 12.87 -19.53 25.02
CA ASP A 27 13.91 -18.59 25.47
C ASP A 27 13.94 -17.27 24.67
N ARG A 28 12.77 -16.78 24.28
CA ARG A 28 12.63 -15.54 23.50
C ARG A 28 11.85 -14.50 24.29
N PRO A 29 12.30 -13.23 24.34
CA PRO A 29 11.51 -12.15 24.94
C PRO A 29 10.17 -11.98 24.23
N ALA A 30 9.08 -11.82 24.99
CA ALA A 30 7.73 -11.62 24.47
C ALA A 30 7.65 -10.42 23.48
N SER A 31 8.39 -9.34 23.77
CA SER A 31 8.49 -8.16 22.89
C SER A 31 9.21 -8.45 21.57
N GLN A 32 10.16 -9.39 21.54
CA GLN A 32 10.83 -9.79 20.32
C GLN A 32 9.90 -10.63 19.46
N VAL A 33 9.23 -11.63 20.05
CA VAL A 33 8.25 -12.47 19.34
C VAL A 33 7.11 -11.62 18.76
N LEU A 34 6.59 -10.65 19.52
CA LEU A 34 5.54 -9.77 19.06
C LEU A 34 6.00 -8.86 17.90
N ARG A 35 7.23 -8.32 17.97
CA ARG A 35 7.80 -7.51 16.89
C ARG A 35 8.00 -8.34 15.62
N ASP A 36 8.50 -9.56 15.74
CA ASP A 36 8.69 -10.46 14.60
C ASP A 36 7.35 -10.84 13.98
N PHE A 37 6.35 -11.17 14.81
CA PHE A 37 4.99 -11.44 14.35
C PHE A 37 4.38 -10.25 13.62
N MET A 38 4.48 -9.04 14.18
CA MET A 38 4.00 -7.82 13.54
C MET A 38 4.71 -7.57 12.21
N ARG A 39 6.04 -7.76 12.14
CA ARG A 39 6.80 -7.61 10.91
C ARG A 39 6.34 -8.60 9.85
N SER A 40 6.21 -9.88 10.19
CA SER A 40 5.72 -10.91 9.27
C SER A 40 4.28 -10.67 8.83
N TYR A 41 3.41 -10.17 9.72
CA TYR A 41 2.04 -9.82 9.37
C TYR A 41 1.98 -8.64 8.39
N VAL A 42 2.78 -7.59 8.64
CA VAL A 42 2.91 -6.47 7.71
C VAL A 42 3.51 -6.94 6.39
N GLU A 43 4.58 -7.73 6.39
CA GLU A 43 5.20 -8.26 5.17
C GLU A 43 4.24 -9.15 4.38
N LEU A 44 3.42 -9.98 5.03
CA LEU A 44 2.43 -10.80 4.33
C LEU A 44 1.33 -9.92 3.70
N THR A 45 0.83 -8.94 4.45
CA THR A 45 -0.25 -8.06 3.96
C THR A 45 0.25 -7.12 2.87
N THR A 46 1.45 -6.58 3.01
CA THR A 46 2.09 -5.75 1.97
C THR A 46 2.52 -6.61 0.81
N ALA A 47 3.12 -7.79 0.97
CA ALA A 47 3.47 -8.67 -0.14
C ALA A 47 2.22 -9.11 -0.91
N THR A 48 1.07 -9.32 -0.27
CA THR A 48 -0.19 -9.61 -0.97
C THR A 48 -0.68 -8.41 -1.77
N ALA A 49 -0.63 -7.20 -1.19
CA ALA A 49 -0.95 -5.95 -1.90
C ALA A 49 0.07 -5.65 -3.03
N SER A 50 1.34 -5.92 -2.79
CA SER A 50 2.48 -5.76 -3.70
C SER A 50 2.52 -6.85 -4.78
N SER A 51 1.97 -8.03 -4.54
CA SER A 51 1.84 -9.05 -5.60
C SER A 51 0.81 -8.62 -6.65
N GLN A 52 -0.15 -7.78 -6.23
CA GLN A 52 -1.13 -7.13 -7.10
C GLN A 52 -0.66 -5.76 -7.64
N GLN A 53 0.25 -5.05 -6.94
CA GLN A 53 0.69 -3.68 -7.28
C GLN A 53 2.15 -3.55 -7.75
N ALA A 54 3.04 -4.46 -7.35
CA ALA A 54 4.51 -4.39 -7.44
C ALA A 54 5.13 -5.53 -8.28
N GLN A 55 4.46 -5.96 -9.34
CA GLN A 55 5.24 -6.53 -10.44
C GLN A 55 5.88 -5.36 -11.20
N ALA A 56 7.04 -4.88 -10.76
CA ALA A 56 7.88 -3.93 -11.51
C ALA A 56 8.44 -4.53 -12.84
N ALA A 57 7.74 -5.50 -13.41
CA ALA A 57 7.99 -6.06 -14.72
C ALA A 57 7.44 -5.10 -15.79
N PRO A 58 8.01 -5.11 -17.02
CA PRO A 58 7.49 -4.34 -18.16
C PRO A 58 5.98 -4.52 -18.39
N GLN A 59 5.42 -5.63 -17.93
CA GLN A 59 4.01 -5.97 -17.99
C GLN A 59 3.12 -5.01 -17.17
N VAL A 60 3.52 -4.56 -15.98
CA VAL A 60 2.69 -3.64 -15.17
C VAL A 60 2.72 -2.23 -15.73
N ILE A 61 3.87 -1.75 -16.20
CA ILE A 61 3.94 -0.44 -16.88
C ILE A 61 3.05 -0.46 -18.13
N SER A 62 3.09 -1.55 -18.91
CA SER A 62 2.22 -1.75 -20.07
C SER A 62 0.73 -1.79 -19.67
N GLN A 63 0.38 -2.52 -18.61
CA GLN A 63 -1.00 -2.62 -18.13
C GLN A 63 -1.53 -1.29 -17.61
N ARG A 64 -0.72 -0.55 -16.83
CA ARG A 64 -1.06 0.80 -16.36
C ARG A 64 -1.26 1.76 -17.53
N ARG A 65 -0.37 1.71 -18.54
CA ARG A 65 -0.51 2.52 -19.76
C ARG A 65 -1.82 2.21 -20.49
N GLN A 66 -2.10 0.94 -20.75
CA GLN A 66 -3.32 0.52 -21.45
C GLN A 66 -4.58 0.96 -20.70
N ALA A 67 -4.62 0.79 -19.38
CA ALA A 67 -5.76 1.20 -18.56
C ALA A 67 -5.96 2.73 -18.58
N SER A 68 -4.88 3.50 -18.41
CA SER A 68 -4.93 4.96 -18.47
C SER A 68 -5.35 5.47 -19.85
N GLU A 69 -4.77 4.92 -20.93
CA GLU A 69 -5.14 5.27 -22.31
C GLU A 69 -6.61 4.94 -22.60
N ALA A 70 -7.11 3.78 -22.14
CA ALA A 70 -8.52 3.43 -22.30
C ALA A 70 -9.45 4.36 -21.53
N ALA A 71 -9.08 4.77 -20.31
CA ALA A 71 -9.84 5.74 -19.52
C ALA A 71 -9.88 7.12 -20.22
N ILE A 72 -8.74 7.62 -20.68
CA ILE A 72 -8.64 8.89 -21.42
C ILE A 72 -9.45 8.82 -22.72
N ALA A 73 -9.30 7.75 -23.50
CA ALA A 73 -10.05 7.54 -24.73
C ALA A 73 -11.56 7.51 -24.47
N SER A 74 -11.99 6.89 -23.37
CA SER A 74 -13.42 6.89 -22.99
C SER A 74 -13.93 8.31 -22.73
N VAL A 75 -13.17 9.14 -22.03
CA VAL A 75 -13.54 10.55 -21.78
C VAL A 75 -13.62 11.35 -23.09
N GLN A 76 -12.65 11.14 -23.99
CA GLN A 76 -12.60 11.82 -25.28
C GLN A 76 -13.73 11.37 -26.22
N LEU A 77 -14.14 10.10 -26.17
CA LEU A 77 -15.27 9.59 -26.97
C LEU A 77 -16.60 10.26 -26.59
N GLU A 78 -16.75 10.65 -25.32
CA GLU A 78 -17.89 11.43 -24.84
C GLU A 78 -17.78 12.93 -25.17
N GLY A 79 -16.70 13.35 -25.86
CA GLY A 79 -16.48 14.72 -26.29
C GLY A 79 -15.88 15.64 -25.23
N PHE A 80 -15.34 15.08 -24.13
CA PHE A 80 -14.67 15.87 -23.09
C PHE A 80 -13.16 15.92 -23.30
N ASP A 81 -12.57 17.09 -23.05
CA ASP A 81 -11.12 17.25 -23.01
C ASP A 81 -10.57 16.89 -21.63
N VAL A 82 -9.47 16.13 -21.62
CA VAL A 82 -8.74 15.81 -20.39
C VAL A 82 -7.69 16.90 -20.15
N PRO A 83 -7.69 17.58 -18.98
CA PRO A 83 -6.70 18.62 -18.66
C PRO A 83 -5.26 18.10 -18.74
N ALA A 84 -4.33 18.96 -19.16
CA ALA A 84 -2.92 18.61 -19.29
C ALA A 84 -2.30 18.13 -17.96
N ASP A 85 -2.71 18.72 -16.84
CA ASP A 85 -2.21 18.34 -15.52
C ASP A 85 -2.67 16.93 -15.11
N THR A 86 -3.89 16.51 -15.51
CA THR A 86 -4.40 15.15 -15.31
C THR A 86 -3.61 14.12 -16.12
N LEU A 87 -3.22 14.49 -17.36
CA LEU A 87 -2.36 13.65 -18.19
C LEU A 87 -0.97 13.49 -17.55
N ALA A 88 -0.39 14.58 -17.03
CA ALA A 88 0.91 14.55 -16.36
C ALA A 88 0.90 13.64 -15.12
N GLU A 89 -0.13 13.70 -14.28
CA GLU A 89 -0.24 12.80 -13.12
C GLU A 89 -0.47 11.34 -13.55
N SER A 90 -1.23 11.10 -14.62
CA SER A 90 -1.41 9.76 -15.19
C SER A 90 -0.09 9.16 -15.69
N GLU A 91 0.78 9.96 -16.32
CA GLU A 91 2.11 9.51 -16.73
C GLU A 91 2.99 9.10 -15.55
N ARG A 92 2.93 9.83 -14.43
CA ARG A 92 3.67 9.50 -13.20
C ARG A 92 3.21 8.17 -12.63
N PHE A 93 1.90 7.91 -12.65
CA PHE A 93 1.34 6.61 -12.25
C PHE A 93 1.82 5.46 -13.16
N ILE A 94 1.80 5.68 -14.48
CA ILE A 94 2.27 4.69 -15.47
C ILE A 94 3.75 4.36 -15.26
N LYS A 95 4.59 5.37 -15.01
CA LYS A 95 6.03 5.19 -14.73
C LYS A 95 6.31 4.53 -13.38
N GLY A 96 5.32 4.53 -12.48
CA GLY A 96 5.47 4.02 -11.12
C GLY A 96 6.06 5.03 -10.15
N ASP A 97 6.09 6.31 -10.52
CA ASP A 97 6.55 7.41 -9.65
C ASP A 97 5.54 7.69 -8.52
N ILE A 98 4.26 7.36 -8.74
CA ILE A 98 3.17 7.46 -7.76
C ILE A 98 2.28 6.21 -7.80
N GLU A 99 1.66 5.91 -6.66
CA GLU A 99 0.65 4.87 -6.53
C GLU A 99 -0.74 5.38 -6.95
N PHE A 100 -1.69 4.46 -7.24
CA PHE A 100 -3.03 4.83 -7.69
C PHE A 100 -3.79 5.70 -6.68
N SER A 101 -3.63 5.44 -5.38
CA SER A 101 -4.26 6.26 -4.33
C SER A 101 -3.77 7.72 -4.35
N GLU A 102 -2.48 7.92 -4.65
CA GLU A 102 -1.88 9.25 -4.78
C GLU A 102 -2.37 9.95 -6.06
N LEU A 103 -2.48 9.21 -7.18
CA LEU A 103 -3.09 9.74 -8.41
C LEU A 103 -4.50 10.28 -8.14
N ILE A 104 -5.36 9.46 -7.52
CA ILE A 104 -6.74 9.84 -7.23
C ILE A 104 -6.82 11.07 -6.31
N ALA A 105 -6.00 11.12 -5.24
CA ALA A 105 -5.96 12.27 -4.35
C ALA A 105 -5.65 13.57 -5.11
N ARG A 106 -4.65 13.55 -5.98
CA ARG A 106 -4.23 14.71 -6.77
C ARG A 106 -5.26 15.14 -7.80
N LEU A 107 -5.93 14.20 -8.45
CA LEU A 107 -7.00 14.51 -9.40
C LEU A 107 -8.19 15.17 -8.69
N TYR A 108 -8.54 14.74 -7.48
CA TYR A 108 -9.58 15.40 -6.68
C TYR A 108 -9.17 16.79 -6.19
N GLU A 109 -7.91 16.98 -5.79
CA GLU A 109 -7.39 18.31 -5.44
C GLU A 109 -7.47 19.27 -6.63
N GLN A 110 -7.15 18.80 -7.84
CA GLN A 110 -7.24 19.59 -9.07
C GLN A 110 -8.68 19.94 -9.45
N ALA A 111 -9.64 19.03 -9.25
CA ALA A 111 -11.05 19.28 -9.54
C ALA A 111 -11.75 20.18 -8.51
N GLY A 112 -11.15 20.35 -7.33
CA GLY A 112 -11.63 21.22 -6.26
C GLY A 112 -11.12 22.67 -6.34
N GLN A 113 -10.25 23.00 -7.31
CA GLN A 113 -9.80 24.36 -7.61
C GLN A 113 -10.52 24.92 -8.83
#